data_AF-A0A2R6LE38-F1
#
_entry.id   AF-A0A2R6LE38-F1
#
_cell.length_a   1.000
_cell.length_b   1.000
_cell.length_c   1.000
_cell.angle_alpha   90.00
_cell.angle_beta   90.00
_cell.angle_gamma   90.00
#
_symmetry.space_group_name_H-M   'P 1'
#
loop_
_entity.id
_entity.type
_entity.pdbx_description
1 polymer ?
#
loop_
_entity_poly.entity_id
_entity_poly.type
_entity_poly.pdbx_seq_one_letter_code
_entity_poly.pdbx_strand_id
1 'polypeptide(L)'
;MLDRLLGRAELRERADELEADLAGVREERDSLERQLEAESDRRADAVTARQEAAERVNRLEDRIAQLEGDLDRETEREELSFRGVERLGLDAAERVLDTLDGVAPGRERALTATVGVGDGDDGDGGVPTAAREAFGDRAPLLSRATPCVAVTDDDGLVSAALSPPVSPAPRVTWSDGFELERSNYLPRGQYSLAAVRADVFAVGVYEGRERVTVEGFRSEVKSDHSKGGFSQARFERLRDEQIDAHLDRCRTALSEHAVEPLYLVGDRAAVDRLAETATPTPAATDAVDATGDPETTLSAAFREFWTTRLYLI
;
A
#
# COMPACT_ATOMS: atom_id res chain seq x y z
N MET A 1 92.53 -56.45 -25.36
CA MET A 1 93.71 -55.55 -25.42
C MET A 1 93.66 -54.52 -26.55
N LEU A 2 92.90 -54.73 -27.65
CA LEU A 2 92.77 -53.74 -28.75
C LEU A 2 91.97 -52.47 -28.39
N ASP A 3 90.98 -52.54 -27.48
CA ASP A 3 90.19 -51.36 -27.07
C ASP A 3 90.99 -50.31 -26.26
N ARG A 4 92.09 -50.72 -25.61
CA ARG A 4 92.99 -49.82 -24.86
C ARG A 4 94.01 -49.10 -25.76
N LEU A 5 94.28 -49.65 -26.95
CA LEU A 5 95.24 -49.09 -27.92
C LEU A 5 94.59 -48.14 -28.95
N LEU A 6 93.25 -48.05 -28.97
CA LEU A 6 92.48 -47.23 -29.92
C LEU A 6 91.69 -46.10 -29.25
N GLY A 7 91.97 -45.73 -27.99
CA GLY A 7 91.29 -44.64 -27.27
C GLY A 7 89.82 -44.91 -26.92
N ARG A 8 89.30 -46.10 -27.23
CA ARG A 8 87.89 -46.47 -27.09
C ARG A 8 87.45 -46.67 -25.63
N ALA A 9 88.39 -46.99 -24.75
CA ALA A 9 88.16 -47.12 -23.31
C ALA A 9 87.97 -45.74 -22.64
N GLU A 10 88.87 -44.78 -22.91
CA GLU A 10 88.72 -43.39 -22.42
C GLU A 10 87.46 -42.73 -22.99
N LEU A 11 87.13 -42.98 -24.26
CA LEU A 11 85.89 -42.48 -24.87
C LEU A 11 84.63 -43.08 -24.25
N ARG A 12 84.66 -44.32 -23.76
CA ARG A 12 83.55 -44.93 -23.01
C ARG A 12 83.40 -44.31 -21.63
N GLU A 13 84.51 -44.18 -20.90
CA GLU A 13 84.52 -43.58 -19.57
C GLU A 13 84.03 -42.12 -19.62
N ARG A 14 84.41 -41.38 -20.66
CA ARG A 14 83.91 -40.02 -20.93
C ARG A 14 82.43 -40.00 -21.34
N ALA A 15 81.97 -41.01 -22.08
CA ALA A 15 80.56 -41.12 -22.43
C ALA A 15 79.70 -41.43 -21.19
N ASP A 16 80.17 -42.32 -20.31
CA ASP A 16 79.50 -42.66 -19.05
C ASP A 16 79.46 -41.45 -18.10
N GLU A 17 80.56 -40.69 -18.00
CA GLU A 17 80.65 -39.43 -17.24
C GLU A 17 79.66 -38.38 -17.78
N LEU A 18 79.64 -38.17 -19.10
CA LEU A 18 78.70 -37.25 -19.74
C LEU A 18 77.25 -37.71 -19.60
N GLU A 19 76.96 -39.02 -19.66
CA GLU A 19 75.60 -39.54 -19.44
C GLU A 19 75.15 -39.31 -17.99
N ALA A 20 76.04 -39.46 -17.01
CA ALA A 20 75.75 -39.18 -15.60
C ALA A 20 75.49 -37.68 -15.37
N ASP A 21 76.30 -36.79 -15.93
CA ASP A 21 76.09 -35.35 -15.85
C ASP A 21 74.76 -34.94 -16.50
N LEU A 22 74.46 -35.50 -17.67
CA LEU A 22 73.25 -35.20 -18.42
C LEU A 22 71.99 -35.73 -17.71
N ALA A 23 72.10 -36.85 -16.99
CA ALA A 23 71.06 -37.34 -16.08
C ALA A 23 70.85 -36.38 -14.89
N GLY A 24 71.94 -35.90 -14.25
CA GLY A 24 71.86 -34.95 -13.15
C GLY A 24 71.22 -33.63 -13.54
N VAL A 25 71.63 -33.06 -14.68
CA VAL A 25 71.04 -31.81 -15.21
C VAL A 25 69.57 -31.99 -15.57
N ARG A 26 69.16 -33.16 -16.07
CA ARG A 26 67.75 -33.46 -16.35
C ARG A 26 66.92 -33.53 -15.06
N GLU A 27 67.42 -34.20 -14.02
CA GLU A 27 66.75 -34.24 -12.71
C GLU A 27 66.62 -32.83 -12.11
N GLU A 28 67.66 -32.01 -12.21
CA GLU A 28 67.66 -30.64 -11.70
C GLU A 28 66.68 -29.75 -12.48
N ARG A 29 66.65 -29.87 -13.82
CA ARG A 29 65.62 -29.22 -14.66
C ARG A 29 64.23 -29.65 -14.22
N ASP A 30 63.97 -30.94 -14.05
CA ASP A 30 62.65 -31.45 -13.68
C ASP A 30 62.22 -30.99 -12.29
N SER A 31 63.17 -30.81 -11.38
CA SER A 31 62.94 -30.22 -10.05
C SER A 31 62.59 -28.73 -10.15
N LEU A 32 63.33 -27.96 -10.94
CA LEU A 32 63.10 -26.53 -11.16
C LEU A 32 61.79 -26.26 -11.91
N GLU A 33 61.45 -27.06 -12.92
CA GLU A 33 60.17 -26.98 -13.64
C GLU A 33 59.00 -27.20 -12.69
N ARG A 34 59.05 -28.23 -11.83
CA ARG A 34 58.02 -28.48 -10.81
C ARG A 34 57.89 -27.32 -9.81
N GLN A 35 59.00 -26.70 -9.41
CA GLN A 35 58.96 -25.54 -8.52
C GLN A 35 58.34 -24.32 -9.22
N LEU A 36 58.69 -24.08 -10.48
CA LEU A 36 58.15 -22.99 -11.27
C LEU A 36 56.64 -23.16 -11.51
N GLU A 37 56.20 -24.38 -11.78
CA GLU A 37 54.79 -24.72 -11.93
C GLU A 37 54.03 -24.46 -10.63
N ALA A 38 54.54 -24.95 -9.49
CA ALA A 38 53.93 -24.71 -8.18
C ALA A 38 53.89 -23.24 -7.75
N GLU A 39 54.88 -22.41 -8.14
CA GLU A 39 54.84 -20.96 -7.93
C GLU A 39 53.87 -20.26 -8.89
N SER A 40 53.78 -20.74 -10.13
CA SER A 40 52.84 -20.22 -11.13
C SER A 40 51.40 -20.46 -10.69
N ASP A 41 51.10 -21.66 -10.18
CA ASP A 41 49.80 -22.03 -9.62
C ASP A 41 49.46 -21.16 -8.41
N ARG A 42 50.38 -21.02 -7.45
CA ARG A 42 50.19 -20.14 -6.28
C ARG A 42 49.93 -18.69 -6.66
N ARG A 43 50.59 -18.20 -7.71
CA ARG A 43 50.35 -16.86 -8.24
C ARG A 43 48.98 -16.75 -8.92
N ALA A 44 48.56 -17.76 -9.67
CA ALA A 44 47.24 -17.80 -10.28
C ALA A 44 46.14 -17.79 -9.20
N ASP A 45 46.26 -18.62 -8.17
CA ASP A 45 45.34 -18.66 -7.03
C ASP A 45 45.26 -17.31 -6.30
N ALA A 46 46.40 -16.67 -6.07
CA ALA A 46 46.43 -15.35 -5.44
C ALA A 46 45.76 -14.26 -6.29
N VAL A 47 45.88 -14.35 -7.62
CA VAL A 47 45.18 -13.43 -8.54
C VAL A 47 43.68 -13.68 -8.52
N THR A 48 43.25 -14.94 -8.56
CA THR A 48 41.84 -15.32 -8.46
C THR A 48 41.23 -14.84 -7.14
N ALA A 49 41.88 -15.11 -6.02
CA ALA A 49 41.42 -14.64 -4.71
C ALA A 49 41.31 -13.10 -4.65
N ARG A 50 42.25 -12.37 -5.29
CA ARG A 50 42.17 -10.91 -5.38
C ARG A 50 41.00 -10.44 -6.24
N GLN A 51 40.71 -11.12 -7.34
CA GLN A 51 39.59 -10.81 -8.23
C GLN A 51 38.26 -11.06 -7.52
N GLU A 52 38.09 -12.20 -6.84
CA GLU A 52 36.90 -12.51 -6.05
C GLU A 52 36.65 -11.49 -4.93
N ALA A 53 37.72 -11.07 -4.25
CA ALA A 53 37.63 -10.02 -3.24
C ALA A 53 37.20 -8.67 -3.85
N ALA A 54 37.75 -8.29 -5.00
CA ALA A 54 37.37 -7.07 -5.71
C ALA A 54 35.90 -7.11 -6.17
N GLU A 55 35.44 -8.23 -6.72
CA GLU A 55 34.03 -8.42 -7.08
C GLU A 55 33.10 -8.34 -5.87
N ARG A 56 33.54 -8.84 -4.71
CA ARG A 56 32.78 -8.70 -3.47
C ARG A 56 32.70 -7.25 -3.02
N VAL A 57 33.80 -6.50 -3.11
CA VAL A 57 33.82 -5.06 -2.79
C VAL A 57 32.86 -4.30 -3.70
N ASN A 58 32.96 -4.48 -5.02
CA ASN A 58 32.07 -3.80 -5.98
C ASN A 58 30.60 -4.13 -5.70
N ARG A 59 30.26 -5.40 -5.46
CA ARG A 59 28.88 -5.79 -5.10
C ARG A 59 28.39 -5.15 -3.80
N LEU A 60 29.27 -4.98 -2.82
CA LEU A 60 28.93 -4.31 -1.57
C LEU A 60 28.78 -2.80 -1.78
N GLU A 61 29.63 -2.17 -2.57
CA GLU A 61 29.52 -0.75 -2.94
C GLU A 61 28.22 -0.46 -3.69
N ASP A 62 27.87 -1.27 -4.69
CA ASP A 62 26.59 -1.16 -5.41
C ASP A 62 25.39 -1.30 -4.46
N ARG A 63 25.49 -2.22 -3.49
CA ARG A 63 24.42 -2.41 -2.49
C ARG A 63 24.34 -1.23 -1.51
N ILE A 64 25.46 -0.66 -1.12
CA ILE A 64 25.50 0.55 -0.28
C ILE A 64 24.84 1.70 -1.03
N ALA A 65 25.23 1.97 -2.27
CA ALA A 65 24.63 3.03 -3.08
C ALA A 65 23.11 2.86 -3.26
N GLN A 66 22.66 1.61 -3.45
CA GLN A 66 21.23 1.31 -3.50
C GLN A 66 20.54 1.61 -2.16
N LEU A 67 21.14 1.16 -1.04
CA LEU A 67 20.58 1.35 0.30
C LEU A 67 20.57 2.83 0.73
N GLU A 68 21.59 3.60 0.37
CA GLU A 68 21.65 5.05 0.56
C GLU A 68 20.51 5.73 -0.22
N GLY A 69 20.31 5.37 -1.49
CA GLY A 69 19.19 5.89 -2.28
C GLY A 69 17.81 5.44 -1.79
N ASP A 70 17.69 4.26 -1.16
CA ASP A 70 16.47 3.83 -0.47
C ASP A 70 16.24 4.64 0.82
N LEU A 71 17.29 4.90 1.59
CA LEU A 71 17.24 5.66 2.85
C LEU A 71 16.93 7.14 2.62
N ASP A 72 17.50 7.78 1.61
CA ASP A 72 17.21 9.16 1.26
C ASP A 72 15.72 9.34 0.91
N ARG A 73 15.17 8.41 0.12
CA ARG A 73 13.74 8.38 -0.20
C ARG A 73 12.84 8.19 1.02
N GLU A 74 13.24 7.37 1.98
CA GLU A 74 12.50 7.22 3.25
C GLU A 74 12.63 8.46 4.14
N THR A 75 13.80 9.11 4.16
CA THR A 75 14.03 10.33 4.95
C THR A 75 13.21 11.51 4.41
N GLU A 76 13.16 11.71 3.10
CA GLU A 76 12.27 12.71 2.46
C GLU A 76 10.78 12.42 2.77
N ARG A 77 10.41 11.14 2.88
CA ARG A 77 9.05 10.74 3.30
C ARG A 77 8.78 11.03 4.77
N GLU A 78 9.79 10.89 5.65
CA GLU A 78 9.72 11.26 7.06
C GLU A 78 9.65 12.78 7.26
N GLU A 79 10.32 13.58 6.43
CA GLU A 79 10.25 15.05 6.47
C GLU A 79 8.86 15.58 6.12
N LEU A 80 8.15 14.93 5.18
CA LEU A 80 6.76 15.25 4.83
C LEU A 80 5.79 14.35 5.60
N SER A 81 5.46 14.73 6.83
CA SER A 81 4.43 14.09 7.65
C SER A 81 3.26 15.02 7.90
N PHE A 82 2.06 14.44 8.10
CA PHE A 82 0.91 15.22 8.56
C PHE A 82 1.21 15.79 9.94
N ARG A 83 0.93 17.08 10.14
CA ARG A 83 0.97 17.72 11.47
C ARG A 83 0.06 17.00 12.47
N GLY A 84 -1.02 16.38 11.98
CA GLY A 84 -1.95 15.58 12.77
C GLY A 84 -2.97 14.86 11.91
N VAL A 85 -3.50 13.75 12.41
CA VAL A 85 -4.59 12.99 11.78
C VAL A 85 -5.66 12.72 12.82
N GLU A 86 -6.89 13.18 12.57
CA GLU A 86 -8.00 13.08 13.50
C GLU A 86 -9.20 12.37 12.87
N ARG A 87 -9.92 11.58 13.69
CA ARG A 87 -11.24 11.02 13.33
C ARG A 87 -12.32 11.86 14.00
N LEU A 88 -13.06 12.59 13.20
CA LEU A 88 -14.10 13.50 13.64
C LEU A 88 -15.46 12.79 13.57
N GLY A 89 -16.05 12.51 14.73
CA GLY A 89 -17.48 12.20 14.79
C GLY A 89 -18.33 13.42 14.47
N LEU A 90 -19.64 13.23 14.32
CA LEU A 90 -20.61 14.25 13.88
C LEU A 90 -20.43 15.65 14.50
N ASP A 91 -20.42 15.74 15.83
CA ASP A 91 -20.32 17.04 16.51
C ASP A 91 -18.96 17.70 16.29
N ALA A 92 -17.88 16.92 16.17
CA ALA A 92 -16.55 17.44 15.90
C ALA A 92 -16.41 17.89 14.45
N ALA A 93 -16.95 17.11 13.50
CA ALA A 93 -16.98 17.46 12.09
C ALA A 93 -17.79 18.74 11.87
N GLU A 94 -18.97 18.88 12.48
CA GLU A 94 -19.78 20.09 12.40
C GLU A 94 -19.04 21.33 12.91
N ARG A 95 -18.36 21.24 14.06
CA ARG A 95 -17.54 22.35 14.57
C ARG A 95 -16.39 22.74 13.64
N VAL A 96 -15.71 21.77 13.04
CA VAL A 96 -14.63 22.03 12.09
C VAL A 96 -15.17 22.71 10.83
N LEU A 97 -16.30 22.22 10.30
CA LEU A 97 -16.96 22.86 9.15
C LEU A 97 -17.40 24.29 9.46
N ASP A 98 -18.00 24.53 10.61
CA ASP A 98 -18.40 25.89 11.03
C ASP A 98 -17.19 26.81 11.22
N THR A 99 -16.05 26.26 11.66
CA THR A 99 -14.79 27.00 11.76
C THR A 99 -14.26 27.37 10.37
N LEU A 100 -14.27 26.43 9.42
CA LEU A 100 -13.83 26.66 8.04
C LEU A 100 -14.75 27.65 7.30
N ASP A 101 -16.06 27.56 7.48
CA ASP A 101 -17.03 28.53 6.95
C ASP A 101 -16.78 29.95 7.48
N GLY A 102 -16.26 30.06 8.70
CA GLY A 102 -15.93 31.34 9.33
C GLY A 102 -14.60 31.96 8.84
N VAL A 103 -13.78 31.22 8.08
CA VAL A 103 -12.54 31.74 7.51
C VAL A 103 -12.88 32.59 6.30
N ALA A 104 -12.72 33.90 6.46
CA ALA A 104 -12.84 34.88 5.39
C ALA A 104 -11.43 35.38 5.02
N PRO A 105 -10.79 34.84 3.98
CA PRO A 105 -9.42 35.20 3.58
C PRO A 105 -9.28 36.67 3.07
N GLY A 106 -10.30 37.52 3.15
CA GLY A 106 -10.14 38.96 2.93
C GLY A 106 -9.82 39.31 1.46
N ARG A 107 -8.57 39.73 1.16
CA ARG A 107 -8.11 39.87 -0.24
C ARG A 107 -7.55 38.57 -0.80
N GLU A 108 -7.14 37.68 0.09
CA GLU A 108 -6.70 36.34 -0.21
C GLU A 108 -7.91 35.49 -0.59
N ARG A 109 -7.70 34.47 -1.42
CA ARG A 109 -8.72 33.49 -1.81
C ARG A 109 -8.53 32.21 -1.00
N ALA A 110 -9.61 31.44 -0.84
CA ALA A 110 -9.59 30.10 -0.26
C ALA A 110 -9.71 29.07 -1.38
N LEU A 111 -8.72 28.17 -1.46
CA LEU A 111 -8.75 27.01 -2.34
C LEU A 111 -9.60 25.92 -1.70
N THR A 112 -10.51 25.36 -2.48
CA THR A 112 -11.17 24.08 -2.22
C THR A 112 -10.94 23.16 -3.41
N ALA A 113 -10.31 22.01 -3.18
CA ALA A 113 -9.99 21.05 -4.25
C ALA A 113 -10.30 19.61 -3.83
N THR A 114 -11.06 18.89 -4.65
CA THR A 114 -11.22 17.43 -4.50
C THR A 114 -10.01 16.72 -5.10
N VAL A 115 -9.47 15.73 -4.39
CA VAL A 115 -8.28 14.98 -4.77
C VAL A 115 -8.64 13.50 -4.89
N GLY A 116 -8.29 12.90 -6.03
CA GLY A 116 -8.56 11.51 -6.40
C GLY A 116 -10.06 11.16 -6.43
N VAL A 117 -10.88 12.07 -6.97
CA VAL A 117 -12.30 11.84 -7.26
C VAL A 117 -12.57 12.19 -8.72
N GLY A 118 -12.96 11.20 -9.53
CA GLY A 118 -13.27 11.35 -10.96
C GLY A 118 -12.16 10.84 -11.90
N ASP A 119 -12.44 10.85 -13.21
CA ASP A 119 -11.53 10.41 -14.30
C ASP A 119 -10.83 11.59 -15.01
N GLY A 120 -10.95 12.81 -14.48
CA GLY A 120 -10.41 14.01 -15.10
C GLY A 120 -8.90 14.11 -14.95
N ASP A 121 -8.24 14.78 -15.90
CA ASP A 121 -6.79 15.09 -16.02
C ASP A 121 -6.13 15.50 -14.68
N ASP A 122 -5.90 14.51 -13.83
CA ASP A 122 -5.29 14.67 -12.53
C ASP A 122 -3.78 14.80 -12.76
N GLY A 123 -3.18 15.81 -12.15
CA GLY A 123 -1.73 15.95 -12.18
C GLY A 123 -1.01 14.73 -11.58
N ASP A 124 0.31 14.84 -11.45
CA ASP A 124 1.12 13.78 -10.85
C ASP A 124 0.51 13.26 -9.53
N GLY A 125 0.26 11.95 -9.47
CA GLY A 125 -0.30 11.29 -8.29
C GLY A 125 -1.76 11.59 -7.93
N GLY A 126 -2.61 12.04 -8.86
CA GLY A 126 -4.05 12.25 -8.59
C GLY A 126 -4.38 13.63 -7.98
N VAL A 127 -3.41 14.56 -7.98
CA VAL A 127 -3.53 15.88 -7.34
C VAL A 127 -3.68 16.99 -8.39
N PRO A 128 -4.77 17.78 -8.37
CA PRO A 128 -4.96 18.89 -9.29
C PRO A 128 -3.82 19.91 -9.23
N THR A 129 -3.45 20.48 -10.39
CA THR A 129 -2.34 21.45 -10.49
C THR A 129 -2.47 22.62 -9.52
N ALA A 130 -3.67 23.20 -9.40
CA ALA A 130 -3.90 24.31 -8.47
C ALA A 130 -3.66 23.91 -7.00
N ALA A 131 -3.96 22.66 -6.61
CA ALA A 131 -3.65 22.15 -5.29
C ALA A 131 -2.14 21.88 -5.13
N ARG A 132 -1.46 21.38 -6.16
CA ARG A 132 0.00 21.22 -6.12
C ARG A 132 0.71 22.56 -5.95
N GLU A 133 0.27 23.58 -6.67
CA GLU A 133 0.83 24.93 -6.56
C GLU A 133 0.54 25.56 -5.19
N ALA A 134 -0.68 25.43 -4.67
CA ALA A 134 -1.07 26.03 -3.39
C ALA A 134 -0.39 25.37 -2.19
N PHE A 135 -0.25 24.03 -2.18
CA PHE A 135 0.37 23.30 -1.09
C PHE A 135 1.90 23.20 -1.22
N GLY A 136 2.46 23.52 -2.39
CA GLY A 136 3.90 23.51 -2.67
C GLY A 136 4.54 22.17 -2.31
N ASP A 137 5.60 22.22 -1.50
CA ASP A 137 6.35 21.03 -1.05
C ASP A 137 5.49 20.02 -0.28
N ARG A 138 4.35 20.45 0.28
CA ARG A 138 3.40 19.59 1.01
C ARG A 138 2.39 18.89 0.12
N ALA A 139 2.32 19.21 -1.18
CA ALA A 139 1.39 18.59 -2.11
C ALA A 139 1.39 17.04 -2.11
N PRO A 140 2.52 16.33 -1.93
CA PRO A 140 2.53 14.86 -1.83
C PRO A 140 1.70 14.30 -0.67
N LEU A 141 1.42 15.09 0.38
CA LEU A 141 0.54 14.68 1.48
C LEU A 141 -0.93 14.55 1.03
N LEU A 142 -1.34 15.28 -0.01
CA LEU A 142 -2.69 15.17 -0.56
C LEU A 142 -2.95 13.81 -1.21
N SER A 143 -1.99 13.29 -1.97
CA SER A 143 -2.09 11.93 -2.54
C SER A 143 -2.23 10.85 -1.46
N ARG A 144 -1.63 11.06 -0.28
CA ARG A 144 -1.74 10.14 0.86
C ARG A 144 -3.10 10.23 1.58
N ALA A 145 -3.79 11.36 1.45
CA ALA A 145 -5.10 11.61 2.06
C ALA A 145 -6.28 11.23 1.13
N THR A 146 -6.02 10.88 -0.13
CA THR A 146 -7.02 10.50 -1.13
C THR A 146 -7.92 9.32 -0.69
N PRO A 147 -9.24 9.37 -0.97
CA PRO A 147 -9.98 10.52 -1.50
C PRO A 147 -10.22 11.59 -0.42
N CYS A 148 -10.00 12.85 -0.78
CA CYS A 148 -10.19 13.97 0.14
C CYS A 148 -10.58 15.29 -0.54
N VAL A 149 -11.01 16.25 0.26
CA VAL A 149 -11.16 17.66 -0.09
C VAL A 149 -10.05 18.44 0.61
N ALA A 150 -9.12 18.97 -0.17
CA ALA A 150 -8.04 19.83 0.26
C ALA A 150 -8.53 21.27 0.40
N VAL A 151 -8.14 21.93 1.48
CA VAL A 151 -8.46 23.33 1.78
C VAL A 151 -7.20 24.08 2.21
N THR A 152 -6.93 25.22 1.56
CA THR A 152 -5.85 26.15 1.95
C THR A 152 -6.18 27.58 1.55
N ASP A 153 -5.67 28.56 2.27
CA ASP A 153 -5.65 29.96 1.83
C ASP A 153 -4.31 30.32 1.16
N ASP A 154 -4.22 31.53 0.58
CA ASP A 154 -3.03 32.02 -0.12
C ASP A 154 -1.79 32.14 0.79
N ASP A 155 -1.98 32.38 2.10
CA ASP A 155 -0.89 32.49 3.07
C ASP A 155 -0.57 31.15 3.77
N GLY A 156 -1.36 30.11 3.50
CA GLY A 156 -1.21 28.78 4.10
C GLY A 156 -1.51 28.73 5.61
N LEU A 157 -2.28 29.68 6.13
CA LEU A 157 -2.69 29.70 7.54
C LEU A 157 -3.61 28.52 7.88
N VAL A 158 -4.49 28.20 6.95
CA VAL A 158 -5.29 26.99 6.87
C VAL A 158 -4.60 26.09 5.86
N SER A 159 -4.30 24.86 6.27
CA SER A 159 -3.72 23.84 5.42
C SER A 159 -4.19 22.50 5.96
N ALA A 160 -5.17 21.91 5.28
CA ALA A 160 -5.80 20.67 5.70
C ALA A 160 -6.41 19.90 4.52
N ALA A 161 -6.65 18.61 4.74
CA ALA A 161 -7.48 17.78 3.88
C ALA A 161 -8.53 17.04 4.71
N LEU A 162 -9.75 16.96 4.21
CA LEU A 162 -10.85 16.22 4.83
C LEU A 162 -11.26 15.05 3.95
N SER A 163 -11.37 13.85 4.51
CA SER A 163 -11.95 12.68 3.83
C SER A 163 -13.41 12.52 4.29
N PRO A 164 -14.39 12.98 3.49
CA PRO A 164 -15.80 12.87 3.82
C PRO A 164 -16.30 11.43 3.69
N PRO A 165 -17.34 11.04 4.46
CA PRO A 165 -17.98 9.74 4.32
C PRO A 165 -18.78 9.57 3.02
N VAL A 166 -19.22 10.67 2.40
CA VAL A 166 -19.87 10.64 1.07
C VAL A 166 -18.97 11.36 0.07
N SER A 167 -18.69 10.71 -1.06
CA SER A 167 -17.80 11.24 -2.08
C SER A 167 -18.31 12.58 -2.64
N PRO A 168 -17.50 13.65 -2.61
CA PRO A 168 -17.88 14.95 -3.13
C PRO A 168 -17.84 14.97 -4.66
N ALA A 169 -18.57 15.89 -5.29
CA ALA A 169 -18.42 16.12 -6.73
C ALA A 169 -17.03 16.71 -7.05
N PRO A 170 -16.37 16.29 -8.15
CA PRO A 170 -15.07 16.84 -8.55
C PRO A 170 -15.11 18.37 -8.68
N ARG A 171 -14.21 19.05 -7.99
CA ARG A 171 -14.13 20.52 -7.94
C ARG A 171 -12.73 20.99 -7.63
N VAL A 172 -12.31 22.07 -8.29
CA VAL A 172 -11.13 22.85 -7.94
C VAL A 172 -11.49 24.33 -8.10
N THR A 173 -11.53 25.08 -7.00
CA THR A 173 -11.98 26.47 -7.02
C THR A 173 -11.27 27.32 -5.99
N TRP A 174 -11.03 28.58 -6.36
CA TRP A 174 -10.59 29.63 -5.45
C TRP A 174 -11.75 30.61 -5.26
N SER A 175 -12.22 30.77 -4.02
CA SER A 175 -13.36 31.62 -3.71
C SER A 175 -13.13 32.48 -2.46
N ASP A 176 -14.10 33.30 -2.07
CA ASP A 176 -14.03 34.14 -0.87
C ASP A 176 -14.18 33.34 0.45
N GLY A 177 -14.26 32.01 0.37
CA GLY A 177 -14.31 31.06 1.50
C GLY A 177 -14.13 29.62 1.03
N PHE A 178 -14.18 28.66 1.97
CA PHE A 178 -14.14 27.23 1.59
C PHE A 178 -15.51 26.75 1.13
N GLU A 179 -15.56 26.07 -0.02
CA GLU A 179 -16.80 25.56 -0.60
C GLU A 179 -17.02 24.07 -0.23
N LEU A 180 -17.46 23.84 1.01
CA LEU A 180 -17.71 22.48 1.52
C LEU A 180 -19.21 22.15 1.53
N GLU A 181 -19.60 21.15 0.74
CA GLU A 181 -20.97 20.64 0.75
C GLU A 181 -21.22 19.81 2.03
N ARG A 182 -21.96 20.39 2.97
CA ARG A 182 -22.18 19.78 4.30
C ARG A 182 -22.85 18.40 4.27
N SER A 183 -23.68 18.10 3.27
CA SER A 183 -24.29 16.76 3.07
C SER A 183 -23.25 15.67 2.86
N ASN A 184 -22.02 16.01 2.46
CA ASN A 184 -20.95 15.03 2.31
C ASN A 184 -20.35 14.59 3.65
N TYR A 185 -20.53 15.40 4.71
CA TYR A 185 -19.89 15.23 6.02
C TYR A 185 -20.89 14.95 7.15
N LEU A 186 -22.13 15.44 7.01
CA LEU A 186 -23.15 15.41 8.03
C LEU A 186 -24.45 14.81 7.46
N PRO A 187 -25.18 14.01 8.27
CA PRO A 187 -26.44 13.44 7.87
C PRO A 187 -27.49 14.54 7.77
N ARG A 188 -27.98 14.77 6.54
CA ARG A 188 -28.94 15.83 6.22
C ARG A 188 -30.09 15.29 5.38
N GLY A 189 -31.28 15.82 5.63
CA GLY A 189 -32.50 15.39 4.96
C GLY A 189 -32.88 13.95 5.28
N GLN A 190 -33.77 13.41 4.46
CA GLN A 190 -34.22 12.02 4.55
C GLN A 190 -33.29 11.10 3.75
N TYR A 191 -32.87 9.99 4.34
CA TYR A 191 -32.03 8.98 3.67
C TYR A 191 -32.17 7.60 4.33
N SER A 192 -31.63 6.57 3.70
CA SER A 192 -31.50 5.23 4.31
C SER A 192 -30.05 4.88 4.59
N LEU A 193 -29.81 4.27 5.75
CA LEU A 193 -28.55 3.60 6.06
C LEU A 193 -28.82 2.12 6.27
N ALA A 194 -28.09 1.27 5.56
CA ALA A 194 -28.14 -0.17 5.71
C ALA A 194 -26.79 -0.72 6.15
N ALA A 195 -26.81 -1.56 7.18
CA ALA A 195 -25.67 -2.30 7.67
C ALA A 195 -25.82 -3.78 7.26
N VAL A 196 -24.88 -4.31 6.48
CA VAL A 196 -24.89 -5.68 5.98
C VAL A 196 -23.63 -6.45 6.39
N ARG A 197 -23.84 -7.65 6.93
CA ARG A 197 -22.80 -8.61 7.27
C ARG A 197 -23.13 -9.96 6.67
N ALA A 198 -22.25 -10.94 6.86
CA ALA A 198 -22.52 -12.30 6.40
C ALA A 198 -23.79 -12.91 7.01
N ASP A 199 -24.15 -12.54 8.24
CA ASP A 199 -25.23 -13.15 9.03
C ASP A 199 -26.21 -12.15 9.66
N VAL A 200 -25.96 -10.84 9.52
CA VAL A 200 -26.77 -9.76 10.11
C VAL A 200 -27.06 -8.70 9.07
N PHE A 201 -28.32 -8.28 9.01
CA PHE A 201 -28.75 -7.16 8.19
C PHE A 201 -29.65 -6.23 8.99
N ALA A 202 -29.47 -4.93 8.78
CA ALA A 202 -30.37 -3.91 9.29
C ALA A 202 -30.43 -2.73 8.32
N VAL A 203 -31.61 -2.15 8.13
CA VAL A 203 -31.82 -0.91 7.39
C VAL A 203 -32.68 0.02 8.23
N GLY A 204 -32.35 1.30 8.22
CA GLY A 204 -33.19 2.32 8.84
C GLY A 204 -33.31 3.56 7.97
N VAL A 205 -34.48 4.17 7.99
CA VAL A 205 -34.71 5.49 7.42
C VAL A 205 -34.39 6.54 8.48
N TYR A 206 -33.62 7.54 8.09
CA TYR A 206 -33.19 8.64 8.94
C TYR A 206 -33.73 9.97 8.41
N GLU A 207 -34.00 10.90 9.33
CA GLU A 207 -34.18 12.32 9.04
C GLU A 207 -33.10 13.08 9.82
N GLY A 208 -32.08 13.53 9.09
CA GLY A 208 -30.84 14.02 9.72
C GLY A 208 -30.25 12.98 10.68
N ARG A 209 -30.14 13.31 11.97
CA ARG A 209 -29.55 12.41 12.98
C ARG A 209 -30.54 11.45 13.62
N GLU A 210 -31.84 11.59 13.34
CA GLU A 210 -32.89 10.81 13.99
C GLU A 210 -33.26 9.60 13.13
N ARG A 211 -33.27 8.42 13.73
CA ARG A 211 -33.74 7.18 13.08
C ARG A 211 -35.26 7.11 13.20
N VAL A 212 -35.95 7.17 12.07
CA VAL A 212 -37.42 7.15 11.98
C VAL A 212 -37.95 5.72 11.93
N THR A 213 -37.28 4.83 11.20
CA THR A 213 -37.65 3.42 11.09
C THR A 213 -36.43 2.52 11.22
N VAL A 214 -36.68 1.27 11.57
CA VAL A 214 -35.67 0.21 11.56
C VAL A 214 -36.33 -1.10 11.18
N GLU A 215 -35.69 -1.82 10.27
CA GLU A 215 -36.00 -3.20 9.93
C GLU A 215 -34.70 -3.99 9.92
N GLY A 216 -34.72 -5.23 10.38
CA GLY A 216 -33.50 -6.01 10.42
C GLY A 216 -33.70 -7.43 10.90
N PHE A 217 -32.78 -8.31 10.50
CA PHE A 217 -32.85 -9.73 10.80
C PHE A 217 -31.46 -10.35 10.89
N ARG A 218 -31.42 -11.54 11.49
CA ARG A 218 -30.26 -12.42 11.48
C ARG A 218 -30.52 -13.65 10.61
N SER A 219 -29.46 -14.23 10.07
CA SER A 219 -29.48 -15.48 9.32
C SER A 219 -28.49 -16.46 9.92
N GLU A 220 -28.81 -17.75 9.89
CA GLU A 220 -27.94 -18.79 10.42
C GLU A 220 -26.84 -19.15 9.40
N VAL A 221 -25.83 -18.28 9.28
CA VAL A 221 -24.62 -18.56 8.49
C VAL A 221 -23.58 -19.21 9.38
N LYS A 222 -23.05 -20.35 8.96
CA LYS A 222 -22.02 -21.05 9.75
C LYS A 222 -20.73 -20.22 9.82
N SER A 223 -20.14 -20.17 11.02
CA SER A 223 -18.84 -19.53 11.24
C SER A 223 -17.71 -20.24 10.49
N ASP A 224 -16.64 -19.52 10.19
CA ASP A 224 -15.44 -20.10 9.58
C ASP A 224 -14.86 -21.22 10.44
N HIS A 225 -14.73 -22.40 9.86
CA HIS A 225 -14.09 -23.54 10.51
C HIS A 225 -12.62 -23.62 10.07
N SER A 226 -11.71 -23.16 10.93
CA SER A 226 -10.26 -23.20 10.70
C SER A 226 -9.63 -24.60 10.78
N LYS A 227 -10.44 -25.66 10.92
CA LYS A 227 -9.93 -27.04 10.96
C LYS A 227 -9.76 -27.57 9.54
N GLY A 228 -8.56 -27.37 8.98
CA GLY A 228 -8.18 -27.86 7.67
C GLY A 228 -8.40 -29.38 7.52
N GLY A 229 -9.03 -29.79 6.42
CA GLY A 229 -9.31 -31.19 6.13
C GLY A 229 -10.15 -31.40 4.87
N PHE A 230 -10.32 -32.67 4.47
CA PHE A 230 -11.02 -33.09 3.25
C PHE A 230 -12.50 -32.65 3.14
N SER A 231 -13.09 -32.13 4.22
CA SER A 231 -14.45 -31.57 4.25
C SER A 231 -14.51 -30.05 4.14
N GLN A 232 -13.37 -29.35 4.18
CA GLN A 232 -13.29 -27.89 4.21
C GLN A 232 -13.97 -27.25 3.00
N ALA A 233 -13.63 -27.68 1.78
CA ALA A 233 -14.20 -27.13 0.55
C ALA A 233 -15.73 -27.31 0.45
N ARG A 234 -16.31 -28.33 1.09
CA ARG A 234 -17.77 -28.50 1.15
C ARG A 234 -18.41 -27.55 2.15
N PHE A 235 -17.75 -27.27 3.27
CA PHE A 235 -18.23 -26.31 4.26
C PHE A 235 -18.17 -24.88 3.75
N GLU A 236 -17.08 -24.51 3.07
CA GLU A 236 -16.93 -23.19 2.43
C GLU A 236 -18.02 -22.97 1.39
N ARG A 237 -18.29 -23.92 0.48
CA ARG A 237 -19.39 -23.81 -0.48
C ARG A 237 -20.76 -23.67 0.16
N LEU A 238 -21.05 -24.50 1.17
CA LEU A 238 -22.34 -24.40 1.89
C LEU A 238 -22.47 -23.04 2.58
N ARG A 239 -21.38 -22.50 3.14
CA ARG A 239 -21.37 -21.18 3.77
C ARG A 239 -21.59 -20.09 2.74
N ASP A 240 -20.93 -20.16 1.59
CA ASP A 240 -21.13 -19.19 0.50
C ASP A 240 -22.59 -19.22 0.01
N GLU A 241 -23.18 -20.41 -0.19
CA GLU A 241 -24.61 -20.55 -0.52
C GLU A 241 -25.53 -19.93 0.54
N GLN A 242 -25.18 -20.06 1.83
CA GLN A 242 -25.92 -19.42 2.93
C GLN A 242 -25.80 -17.90 2.91
N ILE A 243 -24.61 -17.37 2.60
CA ILE A 243 -24.37 -15.93 2.45
C ILE A 243 -25.17 -15.39 1.27
N ASP A 244 -25.19 -16.09 0.14
CA ASP A 244 -25.94 -15.69 -1.05
C ASP A 244 -27.44 -15.56 -0.74
N ALA A 245 -28.00 -16.57 -0.08
CA ALA A 245 -29.40 -16.54 0.36
C ALA A 245 -29.66 -15.41 1.38
N HIS A 246 -28.68 -15.08 2.24
CA HIS A 246 -28.77 -13.93 3.14
C HIS A 246 -28.80 -12.61 2.36
N LEU A 247 -27.90 -12.42 1.40
CA LEU A 247 -27.81 -11.20 0.59
C LEU A 247 -29.04 -11.01 -0.30
N ASP A 248 -29.64 -12.08 -0.83
CA ASP A 248 -30.91 -12.02 -1.57
C ASP A 248 -32.06 -11.50 -0.70
N ARG A 249 -32.10 -11.91 0.58
CA ARG A 249 -33.05 -11.36 1.55
C ARG A 249 -32.77 -9.90 1.86
N CYS A 250 -31.50 -9.51 2.00
CA CYS A 250 -31.09 -8.12 2.21
C CYS A 250 -31.57 -7.25 1.05
N ARG A 251 -31.37 -7.71 -0.20
CA ARG A 251 -31.81 -7.02 -1.40
C ARG A 251 -33.33 -6.81 -1.43
N THR A 252 -34.10 -7.83 -1.05
CA THR A 252 -35.56 -7.71 -0.92
C THR A 252 -35.93 -6.65 0.11
N ALA A 253 -35.34 -6.71 1.30
CA ALA A 253 -35.61 -5.75 2.36
C ALA A 253 -35.24 -4.31 1.98
N LEU A 254 -34.11 -4.12 1.27
CA LEU A 254 -33.75 -2.80 0.72
C LEU A 254 -34.81 -2.28 -0.25
N SER A 255 -35.29 -3.12 -1.17
CA SER A 255 -36.30 -2.70 -2.15
C SER A 255 -37.65 -2.34 -1.53
N GLU A 256 -37.97 -2.90 -0.36
CA GLU A 256 -39.24 -2.66 0.35
C GLU A 256 -39.18 -1.47 1.31
N HIS A 257 -38.01 -1.21 1.91
CA HIS A 257 -37.90 -0.29 3.06
C HIS A 257 -36.96 0.88 2.84
N ALA A 258 -36.02 0.81 1.91
CA ALA A 258 -35.06 1.89 1.69
C ALA A 258 -35.64 3.01 0.82
N VAL A 259 -35.23 4.23 1.15
CA VAL A 259 -35.46 5.47 0.41
C VAL A 259 -34.13 6.05 -0.05
N GLU A 260 -34.15 6.82 -1.13
CA GLU A 260 -32.97 7.50 -1.65
C GLU A 260 -32.63 8.79 -0.87
N PRO A 261 -31.34 9.08 -0.62
CA PRO A 261 -30.18 8.25 -0.95
C PRO A 261 -30.01 7.06 0.01
N LEU A 262 -29.50 5.94 -0.51
CA LEU A 262 -29.11 4.78 0.28
C LEU A 262 -27.59 4.80 0.54
N TYR A 263 -27.20 4.68 1.80
CA TYR A 263 -25.83 4.43 2.22
C TYR A 263 -25.72 2.97 2.67
N LEU A 264 -24.83 2.20 2.04
CA LEU A 264 -24.68 0.77 2.31
C LEU A 264 -23.33 0.48 2.93
N VAL A 265 -23.32 -0.01 4.16
CA VAL A 265 -22.11 -0.22 4.93
C VAL A 265 -22.06 -1.61 5.57
N GLY A 266 -20.88 -2.08 5.94
CA GLY A 266 -20.71 -3.30 6.73
C GLY A 266 -19.48 -4.09 6.35
N ASP A 267 -19.58 -5.42 6.27
CA ASP A 267 -18.46 -6.25 5.85
C ASP A 267 -18.15 -5.97 4.36
N ARG A 268 -16.91 -5.60 4.03
CA ARG A 268 -16.50 -5.22 2.65
C ARG A 268 -17.02 -6.21 1.60
N ALA A 269 -16.82 -7.50 1.81
CA ALA A 269 -17.26 -8.54 0.87
C ALA A 269 -18.79 -8.61 0.71
N ALA A 270 -19.56 -8.35 1.76
CA ALA A 270 -21.02 -8.33 1.69
C ALA A 270 -21.53 -7.05 1.01
N VAL A 271 -20.92 -5.91 1.33
CA VAL A 271 -21.20 -4.61 0.72
C VAL A 271 -20.94 -4.66 -0.78
N ASP A 272 -19.77 -5.11 -1.21
CA ASP A 272 -19.38 -5.15 -2.63
C ASP A 272 -20.38 -5.99 -3.44
N ARG A 273 -20.77 -7.17 -2.94
CA ARG A 273 -21.73 -8.06 -3.62
C ARG A 273 -23.14 -7.50 -3.67
N LEU A 274 -23.57 -6.82 -2.62
CA LEU A 274 -24.92 -6.27 -2.55
C LEU A 274 -25.05 -4.94 -3.32
N ALA A 275 -24.01 -4.11 -3.33
CA ALA A 275 -24.02 -2.79 -3.95
C ALA A 275 -24.32 -2.84 -5.46
N GLU A 276 -23.86 -3.88 -6.15
CA GLU A 276 -24.10 -4.07 -7.60
C GLU A 276 -25.57 -4.33 -7.95
N THR A 277 -26.36 -4.84 -7.01
CA THR A 277 -27.73 -5.33 -7.28
C THR A 277 -28.80 -4.72 -6.37
N ALA A 278 -28.39 -3.94 -5.37
CA ALA A 278 -29.28 -3.25 -4.46
C ALA A 278 -30.19 -2.25 -5.21
N THR A 279 -31.41 -2.11 -4.71
CA THR A 279 -32.38 -1.14 -5.19
C THR A 279 -33.00 -0.45 -3.97
N PRO A 280 -32.89 0.89 -3.85
CA PRO A 280 -32.20 1.81 -4.76
C PRO A 280 -30.68 1.60 -4.81
N THR A 281 -30.02 2.13 -5.84
CA THR A 281 -28.57 2.06 -5.98
C THR A 281 -27.91 2.85 -4.84
N PRO A 282 -26.91 2.30 -4.13
CA PRO A 282 -26.24 3.01 -3.06
C PRO A 282 -25.54 4.27 -3.57
N ALA A 283 -25.77 5.40 -2.90
CA ALA A 283 -25.09 6.67 -3.16
C ALA A 283 -23.66 6.67 -2.60
N ALA A 284 -23.41 5.91 -1.54
CA ALA A 284 -22.07 5.66 -1.02
C ALA A 284 -22.01 4.27 -0.36
N THR A 285 -20.82 3.70 -0.34
CA THR A 285 -20.52 2.42 0.31
C THR A 285 -19.28 2.53 1.18
N ASP A 286 -19.26 1.82 2.31
CA ASP A 286 -18.07 1.77 3.17
C ASP A 286 -17.98 0.46 3.98
N ALA A 287 -16.77 0.11 4.39
CA ALA A 287 -16.54 -0.99 5.31
C ALA A 287 -16.57 -0.51 6.75
N VAL A 288 -17.45 -1.09 7.58
CA VAL A 288 -17.58 -0.76 9.01
C VAL A 288 -17.61 -2.03 9.84
N ASP A 289 -17.01 -2.03 11.03
CA ASP A 289 -16.96 -3.21 11.90
C ASP A 289 -18.02 -3.14 13.00
N ALA A 290 -19.28 -3.02 12.57
CA ALA A 290 -20.42 -2.99 13.46
C ALA A 290 -20.87 -4.42 13.80
N THR A 291 -20.87 -4.82 15.07
CA THR A 291 -21.34 -6.15 15.50
C THR A 291 -22.54 -6.02 16.44
N GLY A 292 -23.36 -7.07 16.54
CA GLY A 292 -24.48 -7.11 17.47
C GLY A 292 -25.78 -7.62 16.87
N ASP A 293 -26.90 -7.30 17.52
CA ASP A 293 -28.24 -7.46 16.93
C ASP A 293 -28.45 -6.41 15.84
N PRO A 294 -29.45 -6.59 14.95
CA PRO A 294 -29.68 -5.67 13.85
C PRO A 294 -29.70 -4.19 14.26
N GLU A 295 -30.38 -3.83 15.36
CA GLU A 295 -30.48 -2.44 15.79
C GLU A 295 -29.16 -1.89 16.34
N THR A 296 -28.45 -2.69 17.13
CA THR A 296 -27.13 -2.34 17.69
C THR A 296 -26.11 -2.18 16.57
N THR A 297 -26.10 -3.12 15.62
CA THR A 297 -25.25 -3.08 14.41
C THR A 297 -25.53 -1.82 13.62
N LEU A 298 -26.79 -1.49 13.35
CA LEU A 298 -27.15 -0.28 12.62
C LEU A 298 -26.71 1.00 13.35
N SER A 299 -26.85 1.03 14.67
CA SER A 299 -26.45 2.19 15.48
C SER A 299 -24.93 2.40 15.52
N ALA A 300 -24.16 1.32 15.58
CA ALA A 300 -22.70 1.37 15.48
C ALA A 300 -22.26 1.79 14.08
N ALA A 301 -22.85 1.20 13.05
CA ALA A 301 -22.61 1.53 11.65
C ALA A 301 -22.88 3.01 11.35
N PHE A 302 -23.97 3.58 11.90
CA PHE A 302 -24.27 5.00 11.77
C PHE A 302 -23.15 5.90 12.29
N ARG A 303 -22.62 5.60 13.49
CA ARG A 303 -21.55 6.40 14.11
C ARG A 303 -20.25 6.28 13.33
N GLU A 304 -19.93 5.07 12.88
CA GLU A 304 -18.69 4.81 12.14
C GLU A 304 -18.73 5.42 10.75
N PHE A 305 -19.82 5.21 10.00
CA PHE A 305 -20.01 5.77 8.65
C PHE A 305 -19.90 7.28 8.66
N TRP A 306 -20.59 7.99 9.57
CA TRP A 306 -20.53 9.45 9.64
C TRP A 306 -19.28 10.01 10.35
N THR A 307 -18.15 9.32 10.23
CA THR A 307 -16.86 9.80 10.72
C THR A 307 -16.06 10.41 9.57
N THR A 308 -15.67 11.68 9.71
CA THR A 308 -14.77 12.36 8.77
C THR A 308 -13.33 12.21 9.23
N ARG A 309 -12.38 11.92 8.34
CA ARG A 309 -10.95 12.01 8.67
C ARG A 309 -10.44 13.41 8.34
N LEU A 310 -9.76 14.05 9.28
CA LEU A 310 -9.09 15.33 9.09
C LEU A 310 -7.57 15.09 9.10
N TYR A 311 -6.91 15.53 8.04
CA TYR A 311 -5.46 15.56 7.92
C TYR A 311 -5.01 17.01 8.02
N LEU A 312 -4.16 17.30 9.00
CA LEU A 312 -3.51 18.60 9.14
C LEU A 312 -2.22 18.57 8.34
N ILE A 313 -2.11 19.44 7.34
CA ILE A 313 -1.00 19.47 6.38
C ILE A 313 -0.02 20.57 6.75
#